data_AF-A0A2M7V527-F1
#
_entry.id   AF-A0A2M7V527-F1
#
_cell.length_a   1.000
_cell.length_b   1.000
_cell.length_c   1.000
_cell.angle_alpha   90.00
_cell.angle_beta   90.00
_cell.angle_gamma   90.00
#
_symmetry.space_group_name_H-M   'P 1'
#
loop_
_entity.id
_entity.type
_entity.pdbx_description
1 polymer ?
#
loop_
_entity_poly.entity_id
_entity_poly.type
_entity_poly.pdbx_seq_one_letter_code
_entity_poly.pdbx_strand_id
1 'polypeptide(L)'
;DHGHEAFPSSFNELFIGLNDEEKEALKLKQKFEEDAMREHWDTIQKADKVLILNYDKHGIANYIGGNSFLEMGFAYILKKPLYLLNPIPNMPYYKTEIEAMKPIVLKGDLERIFD
;
A
#
# COMPACT_ATOMS: atom_id res chain seq x y z
N ASP A 1 16.15 -14.68 -4.24
CA ASP A 1 15.98 -14.68 -2.77
C ASP A 1 17.11 -13.94 -2.08
N HIS A 2 16.89 -12.67 -1.78
CA HIS A 2 17.80 -11.84 -0.95
C HIS A 2 17.55 -12.01 0.56
N GLY A 3 16.78 -13.04 0.98
CA GLY A 3 16.47 -13.30 2.39
C GLY A 3 15.40 -12.39 3.01
N HIS A 4 14.63 -11.67 2.18
CA HIS A 4 13.56 -10.79 2.64
C HIS A 4 12.19 -11.47 2.55
N GLU A 5 11.37 -11.31 3.58
CA GLU A 5 9.99 -11.76 3.63
C GLU A 5 9.06 -10.59 3.32
N ALA A 6 8.17 -10.76 2.35
CA ALA A 6 7.12 -9.80 2.06
C ALA A 6 5.88 -10.14 2.88
N PHE A 7 5.32 -9.16 3.58
CA PHE A 7 4.06 -9.29 4.32
C PHE A 7 2.94 -8.63 3.52
N PRO A 8 2.31 -9.35 2.57
CA PRO A 8 1.05 -8.88 2.01
C PRO A 8 -0.01 -8.81 3.11
N SER A 9 -1.08 -8.05 2.89
CA SER A 9 -2.24 -8.13 3.77
C SER A 9 -2.69 -9.59 3.92
N SER A 10 -2.92 -10.03 5.16
CA SER A 10 -3.52 -11.33 5.53
C SER A 10 -4.80 -11.64 4.75
N PHE A 11 -5.50 -10.61 4.29
CA PHE A 11 -6.74 -10.73 3.55
C PHE A 11 -6.54 -11.03 2.06
N ASN A 12 -5.33 -10.89 1.50
CA ASN A 12 -5.08 -11.06 0.07
C ASN A 12 -5.42 -12.47 -0.43
N GLU A 13 -5.17 -13.50 0.39
CA GLU A 13 -5.52 -14.88 0.05
C GLU A 13 -7.03 -15.09 -0.10
N LEU A 14 -7.83 -14.37 0.69
CA LEU A 14 -9.29 -14.44 0.67
C LEU A 14 -9.89 -13.86 -0.62
N PHE A 15 -9.13 -13.06 -1.38
CA PHE A 15 -9.56 -12.49 -2.65
C PHE A 15 -9.20 -13.37 -3.87
N ILE A 16 -8.41 -14.43 -3.68
CA ILE A 16 -8.01 -15.33 -4.79
C ILE A 16 -9.23 -16.14 -5.24
N GLY A 17 -9.52 -16.11 -6.53
CA GLY A 17 -10.63 -16.86 -7.14
C GLY A 17 -12.00 -16.19 -7.06
N LEU A 18 -12.13 -15.05 -6.36
CA LEU A 18 -13.38 -14.28 -6.30
C LEU A 18 -13.60 -13.42 -7.54
N ASN A 19 -14.87 -13.25 -7.93
CA ASN A 19 -15.30 -12.26 -8.91
C ASN A 19 -15.38 -10.85 -8.31
N ASP A 20 -15.61 -9.83 -9.14
CA ASP A 20 -15.55 -8.43 -8.69
C ASP A 20 -16.65 -8.07 -7.68
N GLU A 21 -17.87 -8.61 -7.80
CA GLU A 21 -18.94 -8.40 -6.81
C GLU A 21 -18.60 -9.06 -5.46
N GLU A 22 -18.08 -10.28 -5.49
CA GLU A 22 -17.65 -11.01 -4.29
C GLU A 22 -16.49 -10.29 -3.59
N LYS A 23 -15.54 -9.75 -4.36
CA LYS A 23 -14.44 -8.92 -3.82
C LYS A 23 -14.97 -7.66 -3.15
N GLU A 24 -15.95 -6.98 -3.74
CA GLU A 24 -16.54 -5.78 -3.14
C GLU A 24 -17.33 -6.10 -1.87
N ALA A 25 -18.13 -7.18 -1.85
CA ALA A 25 -18.85 -7.62 -0.66
C ALA A 25 -17.89 -7.99 0.49
N LEU A 26 -16.81 -8.72 0.19
CA LEU A 26 -15.79 -9.09 1.18
C LEU A 26 -15.05 -7.85 1.72
N LYS A 27 -14.68 -6.89 0.86
CA LYS A 27 -14.09 -5.62 1.30
C LYS A 27 -15.01 -4.84 2.21
N LEU A 28 -16.31 -4.79 1.90
CA LEU A 28 -17.31 -4.14 2.74
C LEU A 28 -17.38 -4.82 4.10
N LYS A 29 -17.49 -6.14 4.13
CA LYS A 29 -17.51 -6.91 5.38
C LYS A 29 -16.27 -6.65 6.25
N GLN A 30 -15.08 -6.73 5.66
CA GLN A 30 -13.81 -6.45 6.35
C GLN A 30 -13.74 -5.02 6.91
N LYS A 31 -14.21 -4.03 6.13
CA LYS A 31 -14.24 -2.62 6.57
C LYS A 31 -15.16 -2.38 7.78
N PHE A 32 -16.22 -3.16 7.94
CA PHE A 32 -17.25 -2.93 8.97
C PHE A 32 -17.18 -3.89 10.14
N GLU A 33 -16.59 -5.08 9.97
CA GLU A 33 -16.60 -6.16 10.97
C GLU A 33 -15.21 -6.51 11.52
N GLU A 34 -14.13 -6.18 10.80
CA GLU A 34 -12.75 -6.53 11.18
C GLU A 34 -11.92 -5.25 11.37
N ASP A 35 -11.07 -5.23 12.40
CA ASP A 35 -10.20 -4.08 12.70
C ASP A 35 -8.95 -4.09 11.78
N ALA A 36 -9.20 -4.21 10.48
CA ALA A 36 -8.17 -4.30 9.44
C ALA A 36 -7.17 -3.14 9.54
N MET A 37 -7.64 -1.95 9.94
CA MET A 37 -6.77 -0.80 10.19
C MET A 37 -5.72 -1.06 11.25
N ARG A 38 -6.08 -1.68 12.38
CA ARG A 38 -5.10 -2.06 13.42
C ARG A 38 -4.18 -3.18 12.97
N GLU A 39 -4.67 -4.15 12.22
CA GLU A 39 -3.83 -5.23 11.71
C GLU A 39 -2.77 -4.73 10.71
N HIS A 40 -3.16 -3.85 9.79
CA HIS A 40 -2.23 -3.19 8.88
C HIS A 40 -1.20 -2.36 9.65
N TRP A 41 -1.65 -1.61 10.66
CA TRP A 41 -0.77 -0.84 11.53
C TRP A 41 0.26 -1.72 12.26
N ASP A 42 -0.17 -2.81 12.90
CA ASP A 42 0.71 -3.75 13.60
C ASP A 42 1.73 -4.40 12.66
N THR A 43 1.32 -4.66 11.42
CA THR A 43 2.21 -5.18 10.37
C THR A 43 3.27 -4.14 9.98
N ILE A 44 2.85 -2.89 9.74
CA ILE A 44 3.76 -1.79 9.38
C ILE A 44 4.75 -1.49 10.52
N GLN A 45 4.33 -1.60 11.77
CA GLN A 45 5.24 -1.44 12.92
C GLN A 45 6.40 -2.43 12.89
N LYS A 46 6.09 -3.70 12.57
CA LYS A 46 7.05 -4.81 12.53
C LYS A 46 7.92 -4.81 11.27
N ALA A 47 7.43 -4.23 10.17
CA ALA A 47 8.15 -4.18 8.90
C ALA A 47 9.37 -3.25 8.95
N ASP A 48 10.43 -3.60 8.23
CA ASP A 48 11.60 -2.73 8.07
C ASP A 48 11.37 -1.63 7.04
N LYS A 49 10.62 -1.93 5.98
CA LYS A 49 10.39 -1.08 4.81
C LYS A 49 8.93 -1.22 4.38
N VAL A 50 8.36 -0.17 3.79
CA VAL A 50 7.00 -0.18 3.22
C VAL A 50 7.08 0.11 1.74
N LEU A 51 6.47 -0.76 0.92
CA LEU A 51 6.36 -0.59 -0.52
C LEU A 51 4.89 -0.49 -0.93
N ILE A 52 4.54 0.59 -1.63
CA ILE A 52 3.22 0.75 -2.24
C ILE A 52 3.29 0.36 -3.72
N LEU A 53 2.47 -0.63 -4.09
CA LEU A 53 2.30 -1.10 -5.46
C LEU A 53 1.24 -0.25 -6.18
N ASN A 54 1.55 1.01 -6.44
CA ASN A 54 0.65 1.99 -7.04
C ASN A 54 0.47 1.76 -8.54
N TYR A 55 -0.26 0.71 -8.90
CA TYR A 55 -0.68 0.42 -10.28
C TYR A 55 -1.83 1.33 -10.74
N ASP A 56 -2.04 1.39 -12.05
CA ASP A 56 -3.17 2.11 -12.65
C ASP A 56 -4.49 1.52 -12.18
N LYS A 57 -5.42 2.38 -11.76
CA LYS A 57 -6.75 1.96 -11.30
C LYS A 57 -7.76 3.09 -11.45
N HIS A 58 -9.03 2.73 -11.72
CA HIS A 58 -10.12 3.70 -11.90
C HIS A 58 -9.84 4.76 -12.99
N GLY A 59 -9.05 4.41 -14.01
CA GLY A 59 -8.62 5.34 -15.06
C GLY A 59 -7.59 6.38 -14.60
N ILE A 60 -7.03 6.25 -13.40
CA ILE A 60 -6.00 7.12 -12.85
C ILE A 60 -4.67 6.38 -12.88
N ALA A 61 -3.67 6.99 -13.54
CA ALA A 61 -2.33 6.44 -13.60
C ALA A 61 -1.65 6.48 -12.22
N ASN A 62 -0.95 5.40 -11.87
CA ASN A 62 -0.21 5.23 -10.62
C ASN A 62 -1.05 5.44 -9.35
N TYR A 63 -2.34 5.07 -9.42
CA TYR A 63 -3.35 5.38 -8.41
C TYR A 63 -2.94 4.97 -6.99
N ILE A 64 -3.21 5.84 -6.03
CA ILE A 64 -3.10 5.57 -4.59
C ILE A 64 -4.49 5.73 -3.98
N GLY A 65 -5.02 4.65 -3.40
CA GLY A 65 -6.30 4.66 -2.71
C GLY A 65 -6.19 5.16 -1.27
N GLY A 66 -7.34 5.46 -0.65
CA GLY A 66 -7.40 6.00 0.72
C GLY A 66 -6.71 5.12 1.77
N ASN A 67 -6.85 3.79 1.67
CA ASN A 67 -6.17 2.86 2.60
C ASN A 67 -4.65 2.95 2.46
N SER A 68 -4.13 2.82 1.23
CA SER A 68 -2.69 2.92 0.99
C SER A 68 -2.15 4.30 1.38
N PHE A 69 -2.89 5.38 1.14
CA PHE A 69 -2.52 6.71 1.61
C PHE A 69 -2.39 6.79 3.14
N LEU A 70 -3.30 6.15 3.88
CA LEU A 70 -3.24 6.08 5.34
C LEU A 70 -2.02 5.26 5.81
N GLU A 71 -1.77 4.11 5.19
CA GLU A 71 -0.61 3.26 5.46
C GLU A 71 0.73 3.98 5.18
N MET A 72 0.79 4.81 4.14
CA MET A 72 1.93 5.70 3.89
C MET A 72 2.14 6.67 5.05
N GLY A 73 1.06 7.24 5.60
CA GLY A 73 1.14 8.13 6.77
C GLY A 73 1.68 7.42 8.01
N PHE A 74 1.26 6.17 8.24
CA PHE A 74 1.81 5.32 9.30
C PHE A 74 3.29 5.07 9.14
N ALA A 75 3.73 4.68 7.94
CA ALA A 75 5.14 4.47 7.62
C ALA A 75 5.97 5.74 7.88
N TYR A 76 5.46 6.91 7.46
CA TYR A 76 6.11 8.20 7.64
C TYR A 76 6.31 8.55 9.13
N ILE A 77 5.26 8.43 9.95
CA ILE A 77 5.33 8.74 11.40
C ILE A 77 6.28 7.78 12.11
N LEU A 78 6.30 6.50 11.72
CA LEU A 78 7.21 5.48 12.24
C LEU A 78 8.65 5.59 11.68
N LYS A 79 8.91 6.56 10.79
CA LYS A 79 10.20 6.74 10.09
C LYS A 79 10.66 5.49 9.33
N LYS A 80 9.72 4.69 8.83
CA LYS A 80 10.03 3.55 7.97
C LYS A 80 10.38 4.06 6.57
N PRO A 81 11.43 3.52 5.91
CA PRO A 81 11.66 3.74 4.49
C PRO A 81 10.39 3.42 3.69
N LEU A 82 9.87 4.42 2.98
CA LEU A 82 8.64 4.33 2.20
C LEU A 82 8.98 4.38 0.72
N TYR A 83 8.54 3.38 -0.02
CA TYR A 83 8.79 3.22 -1.45
C TYR A 83 7.49 3.25 -2.24
N LEU A 84 7.55 3.83 -3.45
CA LEU A 84 6.52 3.68 -4.47
C LEU A 84 7.11 2.90 -5.64
N LEU A 85 6.37 1.90 -6.14
CA LEU A 85 6.75 1.18 -7.34
C LEU A 85 6.84 2.12 -8.54
N ASN A 86 5.79 2.93 -8.75
CA ASN A 86 5.63 3.85 -9.86
C ASN A 86 5.67 5.32 -9.39
N PRO A 87 5.85 6.30 -10.30
CA PRO A 87 5.86 7.72 -9.95
C PRO A 87 4.64 8.18 -9.15
N ILE A 88 4.81 9.26 -8.39
CA ILE A 88 3.72 9.87 -7.62
C ILE A 88 2.55 10.21 -8.57
N PRO A 89 1.33 9.72 -8.31
CA PRO A 89 0.17 10.00 -9.16
C PRO A 89 -0.19 11.49 -9.13
N ASN A 90 -0.80 11.96 -10.23
CA ASN A 90 -1.40 13.29 -10.26
C ASN A 90 -2.77 13.29 -9.58
N MET A 91 -2.79 13.17 -8.25
CA MET A 91 -4.03 13.13 -7.46
C MET A 91 -4.57 14.55 -7.20
N PRO A 92 -5.84 14.84 -7.49
CA PRO A 92 -6.39 16.20 -7.43
C PRO A 92 -6.50 16.80 -6.01
N TYR A 93 -6.37 16.01 -4.94
CA TYR A 93 -6.67 16.46 -3.58
C TYR A 93 -5.60 16.20 -2.51
N TYR A 94 -4.68 15.26 -2.74
CA TYR A 94 -3.70 14.88 -1.70
C TYR A 94 -2.31 14.51 -2.27
N LYS A 95 -2.00 15.01 -3.47
CA LYS A 95 -0.68 14.83 -4.07
C LYS A 95 0.41 15.45 -3.21
N THR A 96 0.18 16.65 -2.68
CA THR A 96 1.13 17.38 -1.84
C THR A 96 1.48 16.62 -0.56
N GLU A 97 0.52 15.91 0.02
CA GLU A 97 0.69 15.08 1.21
C GLU A 97 1.52 13.84 0.88
N ILE A 98 1.28 13.22 -0.28
CA ILE A 98 2.14 12.13 -0.80
C ILE A 98 3.58 12.61 -0.99
N GLU A 99 3.78 13.78 -1.60
CA GLU A 99 5.11 14.38 -1.79
C GLU A 99 5.79 14.73 -0.46
N ALA A 100 5.04 15.24 0.52
CA ALA A 100 5.54 15.60 1.85
C ALA A 100 6.05 14.39 2.65
N MET A 101 5.48 13.19 2.41
CA MET A 101 5.97 11.94 2.98
C MET A 101 7.30 11.47 2.37
N LYS A 102 7.76 12.11 1.28
CA LYS A 102 9.04 11.89 0.60
C LYS A 102 9.33 10.41 0.28
N PRO A 103 8.42 9.70 -0.40
CA PRO A 103 8.67 8.31 -0.77
C PRO A 103 9.81 8.19 -1.80
N ILE A 104 10.52 7.06 -1.75
CA ILE A 104 11.53 6.68 -2.73
C ILE A 104 10.83 6.02 -3.92
N VAL A 105 10.90 6.65 -5.10
CA VAL A 105 10.27 6.11 -6.31
C VAL A 105 11.23 5.13 -7.01
N LEU A 106 10.78 3.88 -7.15
CA LEU A 106 11.55 2.78 -7.73
C LEU A 106 11.57 2.81 -9.26
N LYS A 107 10.48 3.30 -9.89
CA LYS A 107 10.27 3.27 -11.36
C LYS A 107 10.26 1.84 -11.92
N GLY A 108 9.62 0.92 -11.19
CA GLY A 108 9.52 -0.49 -11.56
C GLY A 108 10.72 -1.34 -11.19
N ASP A 109 11.82 -0.76 -10.74
CA ASP A 109 13.03 -1.49 -10.34
C ASP A 109 13.01 -1.85 -8.86
N LEU A 110 12.60 -3.10 -8.57
CA LEU A 110 12.48 -3.63 -7.21
C LEU A 110 13.84 -3.89 -6.54
N GLU A 111 14.93 -4.03 -7.29
CA GLU A 111 16.27 -4.29 -6.73
C GLU A 111 16.73 -3.13 -5.84
N ARG A 112 16.29 -1.90 -6.17
CA ARG A 112 16.56 -0.68 -5.40
C ARG A 112 15.93 -0.65 -4.01
N ILE A 113 15.15 -1.66 -3.65
CA ILE A 113 14.68 -1.85 -2.26
C ILE A 113 15.82 -2.39 -1.39
N PHE A 114 16.80 -3.10 -1.95
CA PHE A 114 17.91 -3.72 -1.19
C PHE A 114 19.10 -2.80 -0.97
N ASP A 115 19.16 -1.67 -1.69
CA ASP A 115 20.08 -0.56 -1.44
C ASP A 115 19.84 0.07 -0.04
#